data_AF-A0A1F9QTE6-F1
#
_entry.id   AF-A0A1F9QTE6-F1
#
_cell.length_a   1.000
_cell.length_b   1.000
_cell.length_c   1.000
_cell.angle_alpha   90.00
_cell.angle_beta   90.00
_cell.angle_gamma   90.00
#
_symmetry.space_group_name_H-M   'P 1'
#
loop_
_entity.id
_entity.type
_entity.pdbx_description
1 polymer ?
#
loop_
_entity_poly.entity_id
_entity_poly.type
_entity_poly.pdbx_seq_one_letter_code
_entity_poly.pdbx_strand_id
1 'polypeptide(L)'
;MPLGLFHYQILCDVLEKIHYIYDETELAETILLKVSEALDTEAGSIFKIHPDATIEPLSAYGAPLDSLKKIQFKTGKGVVGWVAQYGQPIKVDNPLSDPRFMGAVDGTTGFKTKSILAAPIMTRGVPVGVIEFMNKRGGTFAIPDLELISIVGREIGIAFENVKLIKNLAASRAFKDAIVSSLSAGLLVMDMKGRILALNPSAMRILNLKCECREDDPPAMRDVLSAYPDFLKVLELIAASCSTPAARKELNLTLNGKPSIIGYSAVPLSTPDGKCLGSAVLFQDITSFVKK
;
A
#
# COMPACT_ATOMS: atom_id res chain seq x y z
N MET A 1 -26.40 -28.05 -2.86
CA MET A 1 -26.90 -27.95 -1.47
C MET A 1 -26.31 -26.65 -0.95
N PRO A 2 -27.09 -25.73 -0.36
CA PRO A 2 -26.55 -24.45 0.10
C PRO A 2 -25.49 -24.65 1.18
N LEU A 3 -24.63 -23.64 1.38
CA LEU A 3 -23.65 -23.58 2.47
C LEU A 3 -24.31 -23.95 3.81
N GLY A 4 -23.66 -24.84 4.57
CA GLY A 4 -24.13 -25.23 5.90
C GLY A 4 -23.73 -24.20 6.96
N LEU A 5 -24.33 -24.28 8.14
CA LEU A 5 -24.01 -23.41 9.29
C LEU A 5 -22.49 -23.40 9.61
N PHE A 6 -21.84 -24.55 9.45
CA PHE A 6 -20.39 -24.70 9.59
C PHE A 6 -19.62 -23.80 8.61
N HIS A 7 -19.95 -23.84 7.31
CA HIS A 7 -19.31 -23.00 6.29
C HIS A 7 -19.52 -21.51 6.55
N TYR A 8 -20.69 -21.11 7.06
CA TYR A 8 -20.96 -19.72 7.45
C TYR A 8 -20.11 -19.25 8.63
N GLN A 9 -19.94 -20.08 9.67
CA GLN A 9 -19.08 -19.74 10.80
C GLN A 9 -17.64 -19.50 10.36
N ILE A 10 -17.12 -20.38 9.50
CA ILE A 10 -15.76 -20.24 8.92
C ILE A 10 -15.63 -18.95 8.13
N LEU A 11 -16.63 -18.61 7.32
CA LEU A 11 -16.62 -17.38 6.54
C LEU A 11 -16.56 -16.15 7.45
N CYS A 12 -17.39 -16.09 8.50
CA CYS A 12 -17.34 -14.99 9.48
C CYS A 12 -15.96 -14.90 10.15
N ASP A 13 -15.43 -16.04 10.58
CA ASP A 13 -14.13 -16.16 11.24
C ASP A 13 -12.94 -15.70 10.37
N VAL A 14 -13.04 -15.91 9.06
CA VAL A 14 -12.05 -15.44 8.07
C VAL A 14 -12.21 -13.94 7.85
N LEU A 15 -13.44 -13.47 7.65
CA LEU A 15 -13.76 -12.05 7.43
C LEU A 15 -13.31 -11.16 8.59
N GLU A 16 -13.52 -11.60 9.84
CA GLU A 16 -13.07 -10.85 11.02
C GLU A 16 -11.55 -10.63 11.05
N LYS A 17 -10.77 -11.61 10.63
CA LYS A 17 -9.30 -11.53 10.65
C LYS A 17 -8.74 -10.72 9.49
N ILE A 18 -9.37 -10.78 8.32
CA ILE A 18 -8.90 -10.13 7.09
C ILE A 18 -8.75 -8.60 7.27
N HIS A 19 -9.63 -7.97 8.06
CA HIS A 19 -9.68 -6.51 8.17
C HIS A 19 -8.53 -5.86 8.94
N TYR A 20 -7.74 -6.64 9.69
CA TYR A 20 -6.71 -6.09 10.58
C TYR A 20 -5.27 -6.41 10.16
N ILE A 21 -5.08 -7.11 9.05
CA ILE A 21 -3.77 -7.54 8.58
C ILE A 21 -3.33 -6.66 7.41
N TYR A 22 -2.18 -6.01 7.57
CA TYR A 22 -1.59 -5.09 6.59
C TYR A 22 -0.36 -5.67 5.87
N ASP A 23 -0.04 -6.95 6.13
CA ASP A 23 0.95 -7.69 5.39
C ASP A 23 0.35 -8.84 4.58
N GLU A 24 0.80 -8.98 3.33
CA GLU A 24 0.25 -9.94 2.38
C GLU A 24 0.58 -11.39 2.77
N THR A 25 1.76 -11.63 3.35
CA THR A 25 2.21 -12.96 3.76
C THR A 25 1.48 -13.42 5.01
N GLU A 26 1.41 -12.56 6.02
CA GLU A 26 0.70 -12.84 7.27
C GLU A 26 -0.79 -13.12 7.02
N LEU A 27 -1.39 -12.36 6.11
CA LEU A 27 -2.78 -12.53 5.69
C LEU A 27 -2.99 -13.89 5.03
N ALA A 28 -2.13 -14.25 4.08
CA ALA A 28 -2.19 -15.53 3.38
C ALA A 28 -1.97 -16.73 4.32
N GLU A 29 -1.00 -16.65 5.25
CA GLU A 29 -0.76 -17.69 6.24
C GLU A 29 -1.96 -17.88 7.19
N THR A 30 -2.52 -16.78 7.67
CA THR A 30 -3.66 -16.80 8.60
C THR A 30 -4.91 -17.43 7.98
N ILE A 31 -5.23 -17.03 6.74
CA ILE A 31 -6.42 -17.57 6.05
C ILE A 31 -6.20 -19.02 5.67
N LEU A 32 -5.00 -19.36 5.16
CA LEU A 32 -4.70 -20.72 4.77
C LEU A 32 -4.81 -21.68 5.95
N LEU A 33 -4.29 -21.31 7.11
CA LEU A 33 -4.42 -22.09 8.35
C LEU A 33 -5.89 -22.32 8.70
N LYS A 34 -6.67 -21.24 8.82
CA LYS A 34 -8.09 -21.32 9.21
C LYS A 34 -8.91 -22.20 8.28
N VAL A 35 -8.76 -22.01 6.97
CA VAL A 35 -9.55 -22.75 5.99
C VAL A 35 -9.08 -24.21 5.90
N SER A 36 -7.78 -24.48 6.11
CA SER A 36 -7.27 -25.86 6.17
C SER A 36 -7.81 -26.64 7.37
N GLU A 37 -7.86 -26.00 8.55
CA GLU A 37 -8.45 -26.58 9.76
C GLU A 37 -9.96 -26.83 9.57
N ALA A 38 -10.66 -25.84 9.02
CA ALA A 38 -12.07 -25.91 8.71
C ALA A 38 -12.43 -27.03 7.73
N LEU A 39 -11.67 -27.19 6.65
CA LEU A 39 -11.92 -28.22 5.64
C LEU A 39 -11.35 -29.59 6.04
N ASP A 40 -10.59 -29.66 7.15
CA ASP A 40 -9.85 -30.83 7.60
C ASP A 40 -8.96 -31.43 6.50
N THR A 41 -8.06 -30.60 5.95
CA THR A 41 -7.20 -30.96 4.82
C THR A 41 -5.78 -31.31 5.27
N GLU A 42 -5.13 -32.27 4.60
CA GLU A 42 -3.72 -32.60 4.91
C GLU A 42 -2.77 -31.45 4.56
N ALA A 43 -3.03 -30.75 3.46
CA ALA A 43 -2.21 -29.64 3.01
C ALA A 43 -3.02 -28.57 2.28
N GLY A 44 -2.45 -27.39 2.15
CA GLY A 44 -3.00 -26.31 1.35
C GLY A 44 -1.91 -25.31 0.96
N SER A 45 -2.20 -24.46 -0.02
CA SER A 45 -1.28 -23.42 -0.48
C SER A 45 -2.03 -22.23 -1.05
N ILE A 46 -1.46 -21.04 -0.86
CA ILE A 46 -1.88 -19.83 -1.57
C ILE A 46 -0.75 -19.42 -2.50
N PHE A 47 -1.12 -19.11 -3.74
CA PHE A 47 -0.23 -18.64 -4.78
C PHE A 47 -0.61 -17.24 -5.22
N LYS A 48 0.40 -16.48 -5.62
CA LYS A 48 0.24 -15.17 -6.25
C LYS A 48 0.61 -15.26 -7.73
N ILE A 49 -0.18 -14.58 -8.56
CA ILE A 49 0.04 -14.49 -10.00
C ILE A 49 0.74 -13.16 -10.29
N HIS A 50 1.85 -13.22 -10.99
CA HIS A 50 2.59 -12.04 -11.44
C HIS A 50 2.15 -11.60 -12.85
N PRO A 51 2.36 -10.32 -13.22
CA PRO A 51 2.03 -9.81 -14.55
C PRO A 51 2.70 -10.55 -15.72
N ASP A 52 3.82 -11.21 -15.48
CA ASP A 52 4.56 -12.02 -16.47
C ASP A 52 4.03 -13.46 -16.58
N ALA A 53 2.87 -13.75 -15.98
CA ALA A 53 2.21 -15.04 -15.90
C ALA A 53 2.97 -16.12 -15.11
N THR A 54 4.04 -15.75 -14.39
CA THR A 54 4.64 -16.60 -13.36
C THR A 54 3.76 -16.65 -12.13
N ILE A 55 3.81 -17.77 -11.43
CA ILE A 55 3.02 -18.02 -10.23
C ILE A 55 3.99 -18.36 -9.10
N GLU A 56 3.90 -17.63 -7.98
CA GLU A 56 4.74 -17.85 -6.81
C GLU A 56 3.94 -18.42 -5.63
N PRO A 57 4.46 -19.43 -4.91
CA PRO A 57 3.89 -19.85 -3.63
C PRO A 57 4.09 -18.75 -2.58
N LEU A 58 2.98 -18.23 -2.05
CA LEU A 58 2.96 -17.19 -1.03
C LEU A 58 2.92 -17.78 0.38
N SER A 59 2.08 -18.81 0.59
CA SER A 59 1.97 -19.53 1.86
C SER A 59 1.68 -21.02 1.64
N ALA A 60 2.04 -21.85 2.61
CA ALA A 60 1.82 -23.30 2.58
C ALA A 60 1.40 -23.81 3.97
N TYR A 61 0.53 -24.82 3.98
CA TYR A 61 0.08 -25.56 5.15
C TYR A 61 0.28 -27.05 4.90
N GLY A 62 0.77 -27.79 5.90
CA GLY A 62 0.98 -29.25 5.79
C GLY A 62 2.13 -29.68 4.86
N ALA A 63 2.84 -28.74 4.23
CA ALA A 63 4.02 -28.98 3.40
C ALA A 63 5.03 -27.82 3.55
N PRO A 64 6.35 -28.06 3.39
CA PRO A 64 7.35 -27.01 3.45
C PRO A 64 7.23 -26.01 2.29
N LEU A 65 7.05 -24.72 2.60
CA LEU A 65 6.97 -23.65 1.60
C LEU A 65 8.23 -23.59 0.71
N ASP A 66 9.41 -23.81 1.28
CA ASP A 66 10.68 -23.78 0.55
C ASP A 66 10.78 -24.89 -0.52
N SER A 67 10.11 -26.02 -0.32
CA SER A 67 10.04 -27.07 -1.34
C SER A 67 9.16 -26.64 -2.52
N LEU A 68 8.04 -25.96 -2.25
CA LEU A 68 7.18 -25.41 -3.30
C LEU A 68 7.88 -24.30 -4.08
N LYS A 69 8.65 -23.44 -3.41
CA LYS A 69 9.42 -22.35 -4.06
C LYS A 69 10.49 -22.84 -5.04
N LYS A 70 10.90 -24.11 -4.99
CA LYS A 70 11.81 -24.73 -5.97
C LYS A 70 11.13 -25.10 -7.28
N ILE A 71 9.80 -25.04 -7.32
CA ILE A 71 8.99 -25.43 -8.48
C ILE A 71 8.60 -24.19 -9.26
N GLN A 72 8.70 -24.26 -10.59
CA GLN A 72 8.22 -23.19 -11.47
C GLN A 72 6.75 -23.40 -11.81
N PHE A 73 5.88 -22.60 -11.21
CA PHE A 73 4.47 -22.53 -11.58
C PHE A 73 4.25 -21.43 -12.63
N LYS A 74 3.40 -21.72 -13.61
CA LYS A 74 3.01 -20.77 -14.67
C LYS A 74 1.54 -20.94 -14.99
N THR A 75 0.93 -19.85 -15.44
CA THR A 75 -0.44 -19.86 -15.96
C THR A 75 -0.59 -20.90 -17.07
N GLY A 76 -1.68 -21.67 -17.03
CA GLY A 76 -1.99 -22.78 -17.93
C GLY A 76 -1.26 -24.10 -17.67
N LYS A 77 -0.38 -24.18 -16.67
CA LYS A 77 0.31 -25.43 -16.27
C LYS A 77 -0.12 -25.91 -14.90
N GLY A 78 -0.47 -27.18 -14.78
CA GLY A 78 -0.94 -27.70 -13.50
C GLY A 78 -2.40 -27.34 -13.21
N VAL A 79 -2.94 -27.88 -12.12
CA VAL A 79 -4.26 -27.46 -11.60
C VAL A 79 -4.23 -25.97 -11.22
N VAL A 80 -3.20 -25.53 -10.48
CA VAL A 80 -2.99 -24.13 -10.10
C VAL A 80 -2.96 -23.22 -11.33
N GLY A 81 -2.13 -23.54 -12.34
CA GLY A 81 -2.03 -22.71 -13.54
C GLY A 81 -3.31 -22.70 -14.37
N TRP A 82 -4.07 -23.80 -14.40
CA TRP A 82 -5.38 -23.85 -15.05
C TRP A 82 -6.37 -22.90 -14.35
N VAL A 83 -6.45 -22.94 -13.02
CA VAL A 83 -7.30 -22.01 -12.24
C VAL A 83 -6.88 -20.56 -12.48
N ALA A 84 -5.57 -20.28 -12.48
CA ALA A 84 -5.03 -18.97 -12.79
C ALA A 84 -5.40 -18.47 -14.21
N GLN A 85 -5.44 -19.37 -15.20
CA GLN A 85 -5.73 -19.02 -16.59
C GLN A 85 -7.21 -18.74 -16.82
N TYR A 86 -8.09 -19.59 -16.26
CA TYR A 86 -9.52 -19.56 -16.57
C TYR A 86 -10.35 -18.83 -15.52
N GLY A 87 -9.78 -18.56 -14.33
CA GLY A 87 -10.50 -17.93 -13.23
C GLY A 87 -11.71 -18.75 -12.77
N GLN A 88 -11.63 -20.09 -12.88
CA GLN A 88 -12.69 -21.01 -12.51
C GLN A 88 -12.26 -21.90 -11.34
N PRO A 89 -13.11 -22.11 -10.33
CA PRO A 89 -12.82 -23.04 -9.25
C PRO A 89 -12.94 -24.48 -9.76
N ILE A 90 -12.22 -25.40 -9.13
CA ILE A 90 -12.18 -26.80 -9.53
C ILE A 90 -12.04 -27.76 -8.35
N LYS A 91 -12.71 -28.90 -8.48
CA LYS A 91 -12.54 -30.09 -7.63
C LYS A 91 -11.98 -31.23 -8.47
N VAL A 92 -10.91 -31.88 -7.98
CA VAL A 92 -10.28 -33.05 -8.61
C VAL A 92 -10.28 -34.20 -7.60
N ASP A 93 -11.11 -35.22 -7.85
CA ASP A 93 -11.23 -36.38 -6.94
C ASP A 93 -10.11 -37.41 -7.12
N ASN A 94 -9.52 -37.51 -8.33
CA ASN A 94 -8.39 -38.40 -8.60
C ASN A 94 -7.33 -37.67 -9.48
N PRO A 95 -6.32 -37.05 -8.86
CA PRO A 95 -5.27 -36.30 -9.56
C PRO A 95 -4.51 -37.13 -10.60
N LEU A 96 -4.26 -38.42 -10.35
CA LEU A 96 -3.52 -39.27 -11.30
C LEU A 96 -4.25 -39.50 -12.62
N SER A 97 -5.58 -39.32 -12.63
CA SER A 97 -6.40 -39.39 -13.84
C SER A 97 -6.66 -38.03 -14.49
N ASP A 98 -6.25 -36.94 -13.84
CA ASP A 98 -6.48 -35.59 -14.35
C ASP A 98 -5.29 -35.14 -15.22
N PRO A 99 -5.51 -34.79 -16.49
CA PRO A 99 -4.42 -34.39 -17.40
C PRO A 99 -3.72 -33.09 -16.98
N ARG A 100 -4.33 -32.31 -16.07
CA ARG A 100 -3.75 -31.08 -15.52
C ARG A 100 -2.89 -31.35 -14.29
N PHE A 101 -2.88 -32.56 -13.74
CA PHE A 101 -2.11 -32.85 -12.54
C PHE A 101 -0.60 -32.91 -12.86
N MET A 102 0.20 -32.23 -12.02
CA MET A 102 1.66 -32.20 -12.14
C MET A 102 2.29 -33.07 -11.06
N GLY A 103 2.40 -34.38 -11.31
CA GLY A 103 3.03 -35.31 -10.35
C GLY A 103 4.49 -35.02 -9.99
N ALA A 104 5.19 -34.18 -10.76
CA ALA A 104 6.53 -33.68 -10.42
C ALA A 104 6.54 -32.83 -9.12
N VAL A 105 5.40 -32.22 -8.76
CA VAL A 105 5.23 -31.47 -7.51
C VAL A 105 5.32 -32.42 -6.32
N ASP A 106 4.57 -33.53 -6.35
CA ASP A 106 4.64 -34.60 -5.35
C ASP A 106 6.06 -35.16 -5.22
N GLY A 107 6.74 -35.42 -6.35
CA GLY A 107 8.12 -35.91 -6.36
C GLY A 107 9.12 -34.94 -5.70
N THR A 108 8.92 -33.63 -5.85
CA THR A 108 9.79 -32.59 -5.28
C THR A 108 9.52 -32.35 -3.79
N THR A 109 8.25 -32.44 -3.39
CA THR A 109 7.81 -32.13 -2.03
C THR A 109 7.80 -33.34 -1.10
N GLY A 110 7.75 -34.56 -1.66
CA GLY A 110 7.50 -35.79 -0.92
C GLY A 110 6.03 -35.96 -0.47
N PHE A 111 5.15 -35.02 -0.84
CA PHE A 111 3.72 -35.08 -0.54
C PHE A 111 3.00 -35.97 -1.57
N LYS A 112 1.98 -36.73 -1.15
CA LYS A 112 1.20 -37.58 -2.06
C LYS A 112 -0.21 -37.03 -2.21
N THR A 113 -0.51 -36.49 -3.38
CA THR A 113 -1.79 -35.85 -3.68
C THR A 113 -2.84 -36.89 -4.10
N LYS A 114 -3.94 -36.96 -3.36
CA LYS A 114 -5.07 -37.89 -3.54
C LYS A 114 -6.34 -37.17 -3.99
N SER A 115 -6.52 -35.92 -3.60
CA SER A 115 -7.61 -35.04 -4.07
C SER A 115 -7.19 -33.57 -3.99
N ILE A 116 -7.78 -32.73 -4.84
CA ILE A 116 -7.48 -31.29 -4.92
C ILE A 116 -8.79 -30.50 -4.95
N LEU A 117 -8.81 -29.39 -4.22
CA LEU A 117 -9.82 -28.35 -4.30
C LEU A 117 -9.13 -27.02 -4.50
N ALA A 118 -9.42 -26.29 -5.59
CA ALA A 118 -8.76 -25.04 -5.89
C ALA A 118 -9.74 -23.98 -6.37
N ALA A 119 -9.50 -22.72 -6.02
CA ALA A 119 -10.30 -21.58 -6.44
C ALA A 119 -9.40 -20.37 -6.74
N PRO A 120 -9.82 -19.49 -7.67
CA PRO A 120 -9.06 -18.29 -7.96
C PRO A 120 -9.22 -17.27 -6.84
N ILE A 121 -8.15 -16.55 -6.55
CA ILE A 121 -8.20 -15.31 -5.76
C ILE A 121 -8.46 -14.18 -6.75
N MET A 122 -9.61 -13.50 -6.61
CA MET A 122 -10.13 -12.59 -7.63
C MET A 122 -10.10 -11.15 -7.15
N THR A 123 -9.55 -10.26 -7.97
CA THR A 123 -9.60 -8.80 -7.77
C THR A 123 -10.16 -8.14 -9.01
N ARG A 124 -11.24 -7.37 -8.87
CA ARG A 124 -11.90 -6.65 -9.99
C ARG A 124 -12.18 -7.54 -11.23
N GLY A 125 -12.55 -8.80 -11.01
CA GLY A 125 -12.85 -9.76 -12.08
C GLY A 125 -11.64 -10.44 -12.72
N VAL A 126 -10.42 -10.20 -12.22
CA VAL A 126 -9.18 -10.81 -12.72
C VAL A 126 -8.58 -11.73 -11.64
N PRO A 127 -8.11 -12.94 -11.99
CA PRO A 127 -7.34 -13.78 -11.07
C PRO A 127 -6.00 -13.11 -10.73
N VAL A 128 -5.75 -12.87 -9.44
CA VAL A 128 -4.47 -12.36 -8.91
C VAL A 128 -3.71 -13.40 -8.10
N GLY A 129 -4.34 -14.55 -7.84
CA GLY A 129 -3.78 -15.66 -7.10
C GLY A 129 -4.64 -16.91 -7.22
N VAL A 130 -4.22 -17.97 -6.55
CA VAL A 130 -4.95 -19.23 -6.44
C VAL A 130 -4.86 -19.72 -5.01
N ILE A 131 -5.97 -20.19 -4.45
CA ILE A 131 -5.99 -20.93 -3.20
C ILE A 131 -6.29 -22.39 -3.50
N GLU A 132 -5.50 -23.30 -2.94
CA GLU A 132 -5.69 -24.74 -3.10
C GLU A 132 -5.59 -25.50 -1.78
N PHE A 133 -6.32 -26.62 -1.72
CA PHE A 133 -6.33 -27.56 -0.62
C PHE A 133 -6.25 -28.98 -1.14
N MET A 134 -5.57 -29.84 -0.40
CA MET A 134 -5.29 -31.21 -0.80
C MET A 134 -5.66 -32.19 0.30
N ASN A 135 -6.17 -33.35 -0.12
CA ASN A 135 -6.45 -34.51 0.73
C ASN A 135 -7.32 -34.17 1.94
N LYS A 136 -8.62 -33.98 1.72
CA LYS A 136 -9.60 -33.90 2.82
C LYS A 136 -9.57 -35.21 3.62
N ARG A 137 -9.31 -35.16 4.93
CA ARG A 137 -9.20 -36.36 5.77
C ARG A 137 -10.55 -37.04 5.97
N GLY A 138 -11.62 -36.26 6.05
CA GLY A 138 -13.00 -36.73 6.18
C GLY A 138 -13.65 -37.28 4.89
N GLY A 139 -12.90 -37.49 3.80
CA GLY A 139 -13.42 -38.05 2.54
C GLY A 139 -13.13 -37.17 1.32
N THR A 140 -14.10 -37.06 0.41
CA THR A 140 -13.96 -36.20 -0.79
C THR A 140 -14.46 -34.79 -0.51
N PHE A 141 -13.90 -33.79 -1.19
CA PHE A 141 -14.46 -32.45 -1.17
C PHE A 141 -15.89 -32.43 -1.72
N ALA A 142 -16.76 -31.66 -1.08
CA ALA A 142 -18.14 -31.48 -1.49
C ALA A 142 -18.31 -30.14 -2.23
N ILE A 143 -19.43 -29.99 -2.95
CA ILE A 143 -19.76 -28.73 -3.65
C ILE A 143 -19.80 -27.52 -2.69
N PRO A 144 -20.36 -27.61 -1.46
CA PRO A 144 -20.28 -26.51 -0.51
C PRO A 144 -18.86 -26.12 -0.11
N ASP A 145 -17.90 -27.04 -0.13
CA ASP A 145 -16.49 -26.70 0.13
C ASP A 145 -15.93 -25.85 -1.01
N LEU A 146 -16.27 -26.20 -2.26
CA LEU A 146 -15.90 -25.42 -3.45
C LEU A 146 -16.52 -24.01 -3.41
N GLU A 147 -17.79 -23.91 -3.02
CA GLU A 147 -18.49 -22.64 -2.85
C GLU A 147 -17.82 -21.78 -1.76
N LEU A 148 -17.50 -22.37 -0.60
CA LEU A 148 -16.81 -21.70 0.49
C LEU A 148 -15.47 -21.12 0.04
N ILE A 149 -14.58 -21.94 -0.55
CA ILE A 149 -13.25 -21.45 -0.95
C ILE A 149 -13.34 -20.44 -2.09
N SER A 150 -14.38 -20.50 -2.92
CA SER A 150 -14.62 -19.50 -3.97
C SER A 150 -15.06 -18.16 -3.40
N ILE A 151 -15.83 -18.15 -2.30
CA ILE A 151 -16.15 -16.92 -1.57
C ILE A 151 -14.89 -16.39 -0.91
N VAL A 152 -14.17 -17.24 -0.16
CA VAL A 152 -12.91 -16.87 0.49
C VAL A 152 -11.93 -16.28 -0.52
N GLY A 153 -11.73 -16.89 -1.69
CA GLY A 153 -10.84 -16.37 -2.73
C GLY A 153 -11.20 -14.95 -3.20
N ARG A 154 -12.48 -14.57 -3.23
CA ARG A 154 -12.87 -13.19 -3.52
C ARG A 154 -12.53 -12.23 -2.38
N GLU A 155 -12.78 -12.63 -1.14
CA GLU A 155 -12.48 -11.81 0.05
C GLU A 155 -10.97 -11.59 0.21
N ILE A 156 -10.16 -12.63 -0.03
CA ILE A 156 -8.69 -12.52 -0.08
C ILE A 156 -8.26 -11.51 -1.15
N GLY A 157 -8.89 -11.56 -2.34
CA GLY A 157 -8.54 -10.67 -3.44
C GLY A 157 -8.80 -9.19 -3.13
N ILE A 158 -9.87 -8.90 -2.39
CA ILE A 158 -10.17 -7.54 -1.89
C ILE A 158 -9.12 -7.14 -0.85
N ALA A 159 -8.78 -8.04 0.08
CA ALA A 159 -7.81 -7.79 1.12
C ALA A 159 -6.40 -7.51 0.57
N PHE A 160 -5.95 -8.28 -0.42
CA PHE A 160 -4.69 -8.06 -1.12
C PHE A 160 -4.65 -6.69 -1.81
N GLU A 161 -5.76 -6.27 -2.42
CA GLU A 161 -5.87 -4.93 -3.00
C GLU A 161 -5.73 -3.85 -1.92
N ASN A 162 -6.39 -3.99 -0.78
CA ASN A 162 -6.30 -3.06 0.34
C ASN A 162 -4.88 -2.96 0.89
N VAL A 163 -4.21 -4.09 1.14
CA VAL A 163 -2.80 -4.14 1.57
C VAL A 163 -1.91 -3.38 0.59
N LYS A 164 -2.09 -3.61 -0.71
CA LYS A 164 -1.31 -2.91 -1.76
C LYS A 164 -1.58 -1.41 -1.78
N LEU A 165 -2.84 -0.98 -1.65
CA LEU A 165 -3.21 0.43 -1.62
C LEU A 165 -2.59 1.15 -0.41
N ILE A 166 -2.62 0.52 0.76
CA ILE A 166 -2.02 1.06 1.99
C ILE A 166 -0.49 1.18 1.84
N LYS A 167 0.18 0.13 1.33
CA LYS A 167 1.63 0.16 1.07
C LYS A 167 2.00 1.27 0.07
N ASN A 168 1.23 1.44 -1.00
CA ASN A 168 1.45 2.51 -1.99
C ASN A 168 1.26 3.91 -1.40
N LEU A 169 0.24 4.09 -0.55
CA LEU A 169 -0.01 5.35 0.13
C LEU A 169 1.17 5.71 1.06
N ALA A 170 1.63 4.75 1.87
CA ALA A 170 2.77 4.92 2.75
C ALA A 170 4.05 5.28 1.98
N ALA A 171 4.32 4.58 0.87
CA ALA A 171 5.47 4.87 0.01
C ALA A 171 5.39 6.27 -0.64
N SER A 172 4.21 6.66 -1.13
CA SER A 172 3.99 7.99 -1.69
C SER A 172 4.20 9.10 -0.66
N ARG A 173 3.75 8.87 0.59
CA ARG A 173 3.97 9.80 1.71
C ARG A 173 5.46 9.93 2.02
N ALA A 174 6.16 8.81 2.22
CA ALA A 174 7.59 8.79 2.50
C ALA A 174 8.41 9.50 1.41
N PHE A 175 8.05 9.29 0.14
CA PHE A 175 8.70 9.96 -0.99
C PHE A 175 8.49 11.48 -0.96
N LYS A 176 7.27 11.96 -0.68
CA LYS A 176 6.99 13.40 -0.53
C LYS A 176 7.81 14.01 0.60
N ASP A 177 7.83 13.35 1.76
CA ASP A 177 8.55 13.83 2.94
C ASP A 177 10.06 13.90 2.69
N ALA A 178 10.62 12.91 1.97
CA ALA A 178 12.02 12.89 1.57
C ALA A 178 12.39 14.04 0.61
N ILE A 179 11.53 14.34 -0.37
CA ILE A 179 11.74 15.48 -1.27
C ILE A 179 11.77 16.77 -0.46
N VAL A 180 10.73 17.03 0.34
CA VAL A 180 10.60 18.27 1.11
C VAL A 180 11.76 18.45 2.10
N SER A 181 12.18 17.36 2.73
CA SER A 181 13.27 17.36 3.72
C SER A 181 14.67 17.52 3.10
N SER A 182 14.87 17.10 1.85
CA SER A 182 16.15 17.24 1.15
C SER A 182 16.37 18.62 0.52
N LEU A 183 15.34 19.47 0.44
CA LEU A 183 15.48 20.84 -0.04
C LEU A 183 16.43 21.65 0.86
N SER A 184 17.46 22.22 0.23
CA SER A 184 18.35 23.19 0.89
C SER A 184 17.68 24.54 1.14
N ALA A 185 16.66 24.87 0.33
CA ALA A 185 15.77 26.01 0.56
C ALA A 185 14.83 25.76 1.73
N GLY A 186 14.52 26.82 2.46
CA GLY A 186 13.37 26.85 3.35
C GLY A 186 12.08 26.83 2.55
N LEU A 187 11.20 25.89 2.85
CA LEU A 187 9.83 25.81 2.35
C LEU A 187 8.87 26.19 3.48
N LEU A 188 8.01 27.16 3.22
CA LEU A 188 6.87 27.52 4.05
C LEU A 188 5.61 27.42 3.20
N VAL A 189 4.63 26.65 3.67
CA VAL A 189 3.32 26.54 3.03
C VAL A 189 2.27 27.14 3.95
N MET A 190 1.39 27.97 3.41
CA MET A 190 0.29 28.59 4.17
C MET A 190 -1.03 28.54 3.41
N ASP A 191 -2.12 28.52 4.14
CA ASP A 191 -3.47 28.61 3.59
C ASP A 191 -3.86 30.06 3.24
N MET A 192 -5.05 30.24 2.66
CA MET A 192 -5.66 31.55 2.37
C MET A 192 -5.83 32.47 3.60
N LYS A 193 -5.85 31.92 4.81
CA LYS A 193 -6.03 32.65 6.07
C LYS A 193 -4.71 32.98 6.76
N GLY A 194 -3.57 32.60 6.17
CA GLY A 194 -2.25 32.81 6.75
C GLY A 194 -1.89 31.82 7.86
N ARG A 195 -2.54 30.66 7.92
CA ARG A 195 -2.18 29.55 8.81
C ARG A 195 -1.07 28.75 8.14
N ILE A 196 0.02 28.47 8.87
CA ILE A 196 1.18 27.73 8.35
C ILE A 196 0.84 26.24 8.33
N LEU A 197 0.68 25.69 7.13
CA LEU A 197 0.36 24.28 6.89
C LEU A 197 1.60 23.38 6.93
N ALA A 198 2.75 23.89 6.49
CA ALA A 198 4.00 23.13 6.52
C ALA A 198 5.24 24.03 6.59
N LEU A 199 6.26 23.53 7.29
CA LEU A 199 7.62 24.06 7.32
C LEU A 199 8.60 22.90 7.13
N ASN A 200 9.54 23.03 6.19
CA ASN A 200 10.58 22.01 6.07
C ASN A 200 11.74 22.27 7.06
N PRO A 201 12.62 21.28 7.31
CA PRO A 201 13.75 21.43 8.22
C PRO A 201 14.68 22.61 7.88
N SER A 202 14.84 22.94 6.60
CA SER A 202 15.65 24.08 6.17
C SER A 202 15.02 25.42 6.50
N ALA A 203 13.70 25.57 6.42
CA ALA A 203 12.99 26.77 6.84
C ALA A 203 13.16 27.01 8.34
N MET A 204 12.98 25.95 9.14
CA MET A 204 13.19 26.02 10.58
C MET A 204 14.64 26.40 10.93
N ARG A 205 15.63 25.90 10.19
CA ARG A 205 17.04 26.24 10.41
C ARG A 205 17.38 27.68 10.01
N ILE A 206 16.92 28.14 8.85
CA ILE A 206 17.17 29.50 8.34
C ILE A 206 16.53 30.55 9.25
N LEU A 207 15.28 30.31 9.66
CA LEU A 207 14.51 31.21 10.51
C LEU A 207 14.62 30.91 12.01
N ASN A 208 15.51 29.98 12.41
CA ASN A 208 15.72 29.53 13.79
C ASN A 208 14.41 29.26 14.57
N LEU A 209 13.45 28.61 13.91
CA LEU A 209 12.13 28.33 14.48
C LEU A 209 12.14 27.04 15.30
N LYS A 210 11.38 27.05 16.40
CA LYS A 210 11.12 25.89 17.26
C LYS A 210 9.61 25.65 17.34
N CYS A 211 8.99 25.33 16.22
CA CYS A 211 7.56 25.06 16.14
C CYS A 211 7.32 23.77 15.36
N GLU A 212 6.32 22.99 15.79
CA GLU A 212 5.77 21.88 15.01
C GLU A 212 4.43 22.32 14.40
N CYS A 213 4.26 22.08 13.10
CA CYS A 213 2.98 22.33 12.43
C CYS A 213 2.09 21.09 12.60
N ARG A 214 0.95 21.23 13.29
CA ARG A 214 -0.06 20.17 13.38
C ARG A 214 -1.05 20.32 12.24
N GLU A 215 -1.44 19.20 11.61
CA GLU A 215 -2.42 19.21 10.51
C GLU A 215 -3.80 19.72 10.99
N ASP A 216 -4.23 19.34 12.20
CA ASP A 216 -5.58 19.65 12.71
C ASP A 216 -5.74 21.09 13.23
N ASP A 217 -4.67 21.72 13.69
CA ASP A 217 -4.67 23.10 14.18
C ASP A 217 -3.35 23.80 13.79
N PRO A 218 -3.22 24.23 12.53
CA PRO A 218 -1.97 24.79 12.02
C PRO A 218 -1.75 26.18 12.63
N PRO A 219 -0.57 26.57 13.12
CA PRO A 219 -0.39 27.86 13.80
C PRO A 219 -0.55 29.06 12.86
N ALA A 220 -0.97 30.22 13.38
CA ALA A 220 -1.04 31.44 12.57
C ALA A 220 0.38 31.98 12.29
N MET A 221 0.62 32.48 11.08
CA MET A 221 1.95 32.97 10.69
C MET A 221 2.45 34.10 11.60
N ARG A 222 1.54 34.96 12.09
CA ARG A 222 1.86 36.08 12.99
C ARG A 222 2.49 35.62 14.31
N ASP A 223 2.06 34.48 14.82
CA ASP A 223 2.57 33.94 16.09
C ASP A 223 3.97 33.33 15.88
N VAL A 224 4.13 32.56 14.79
CA VAL A 224 5.37 31.84 14.48
C VAL A 224 6.49 32.79 14.02
N LEU A 225 6.16 33.83 13.26
CA LEU A 225 7.13 34.72 12.61
C LEU A 225 7.17 36.13 13.22
N SER A 226 6.69 36.28 14.46
CA SER A 226 6.68 37.56 15.18
C SER A 226 8.06 38.23 15.28
N ALA A 227 9.14 37.45 15.29
CA ALA A 227 10.53 37.94 15.27
C ALA A 227 10.98 38.51 13.91
N TYR A 228 10.20 38.32 12.85
CA TYR A 228 10.55 38.68 11.47
C TYR A 228 9.44 39.55 10.82
N PRO A 229 9.22 40.79 11.30
CA PRO A 229 8.10 41.63 10.86
C PRO A 229 8.13 41.99 9.37
N ASP A 230 9.31 42.16 8.78
CA ASP A 230 9.42 42.45 7.35
C ASP A 230 9.12 41.21 6.48
N PHE A 231 9.44 40.01 6.98
CA PHE A 231 9.05 38.76 6.31
C PHE A 231 7.54 38.54 6.41
N LEU A 232 6.94 38.83 7.57
CA LEU A 232 5.49 38.78 7.76
C LEU A 232 4.74 39.66 6.77
N LYS A 233 5.15 40.92 6.57
CA LYS A 233 4.52 41.83 5.58
C LYS A 233 4.54 41.22 4.17
N VAL A 234 5.65 40.60 3.78
CA VAL A 234 5.79 39.95 2.47
C VAL A 234 4.84 38.75 2.36
N LEU A 235 4.75 37.91 3.39
CA LEU A 235 3.85 36.76 3.40
C LEU A 235 2.37 37.19 3.38
N GLU A 236 2.00 38.25 4.10
CA GLU A 236 0.66 38.82 4.07
C GLU A 236 0.26 39.30 2.67
N LEU A 237 1.18 39.95 1.95
CA LEU A 237 0.97 40.36 0.56
C LEU A 237 0.82 39.15 -0.38
N ILE A 238 1.63 38.10 -0.20
CA ILE A 238 1.54 36.87 -0.98
C ILE A 238 0.21 36.16 -0.74
N ALA A 239 -0.22 36.06 0.52
CA ALA A 239 -1.50 35.46 0.90
C ALA A 239 -2.69 36.21 0.29
N ALA A 240 -2.65 37.54 0.29
CA ALA A 240 -3.69 38.39 -0.31
C ALA A 240 -3.76 38.29 -1.84
N SER A 241 -2.65 37.94 -2.51
CA SER A 241 -2.55 38.00 -3.97
C SER A 241 -2.96 36.72 -4.68
N CYS A 242 -2.79 35.53 -4.08
CA CYS A 242 -3.14 34.13 -4.51
C CYS A 242 -3.11 33.74 -6.02
N SER A 243 -2.64 34.60 -6.92
CA SER A 243 -2.93 34.50 -8.37
C SER A 243 -1.69 34.68 -9.25
N THR A 244 -0.65 35.33 -8.72
CA THR A 244 0.57 35.64 -9.47
C THR A 244 1.78 35.00 -8.80
N PRO A 245 2.53 34.15 -9.51
CA PRO A 245 3.83 33.68 -9.04
C PRO A 245 4.74 34.89 -8.76
N ALA A 246 5.25 35.01 -7.55
CA ALA A 246 6.27 35.99 -7.25
C ALA A 246 7.62 35.40 -7.71
N ALA A 247 8.02 35.74 -8.94
CA ALA A 247 9.32 35.37 -9.47
C ALA A 247 10.42 36.04 -8.61
N ARG A 248 11.34 35.20 -8.13
CA ARG A 248 12.56 35.48 -7.33
C ARG A 248 12.74 36.95 -6.91
N LYS A 249 12.34 37.26 -5.68
CA LYS A 249 12.55 38.57 -5.02
C LYS A 249 13.55 38.43 -3.89
N GLU A 250 14.09 39.55 -3.44
CA GLU A 250 15.04 39.61 -2.32
C GLU A 250 14.44 40.40 -1.17
N LEU A 251 14.77 39.99 0.05
CA LEU A 251 14.37 40.65 1.28
C LEU A 251 15.55 40.72 2.23
N ASN A 252 15.82 41.91 2.77
CA ASN A 252 16.78 42.06 3.86
C ASN A 252 16.12 41.65 5.17
N LEU A 253 16.70 40.67 5.87
CA LEU A 253 16.28 40.25 7.20
C LEU A 253 17.46 40.27 8.16
N THR A 254 17.17 40.38 9.44
CA THR A 254 18.19 40.15 10.49
C THR A 254 18.01 38.74 11.03
N LEU A 255 18.92 37.83 10.67
CA LEU A 255 18.93 36.46 11.16
C LEU A 255 20.00 36.32 12.24
N ASN A 256 19.61 35.87 13.44
CA ASN A 256 20.53 35.67 14.57
C ASN A 256 21.43 36.89 14.86
N GLY A 257 20.85 38.10 14.77
CA GLY A 257 21.57 39.36 15.00
C GLY A 257 22.50 39.81 13.87
N LYS A 258 22.48 39.14 12.71
CA LYS A 258 23.28 39.50 11.52
C LYS A 258 22.39 39.90 10.34
N PRO A 259 22.77 40.93 9.56
CA PRO A 259 22.06 41.26 8.34
C PRO A 259 22.29 40.17 7.29
N SER A 260 21.19 39.60 6.81
CA SER A 260 21.13 38.57 5.78
C SER A 260 20.20 39.00 4.63
N ILE A 261 20.52 38.57 3.42
CA ILE A 261 19.69 38.73 2.23
C ILE A 261 18.99 37.40 1.95
N ILE A 262 17.66 37.40 2.04
CA ILE A 262 16.83 36.24 1.73
C ILE A 262 16.27 36.38 0.32
N GLY A 263 16.71 35.50 -0.57
CA GLY A 263 16.05 35.30 -1.86
C GLY A 263 14.83 34.41 -1.66
N TYR A 264 13.66 34.85 -2.10
CA TYR A 264 12.43 34.06 -2.00
C TYR A 264 11.64 34.04 -3.32
N SER A 265 10.85 33.00 -3.47
CA SER A 265 9.86 32.85 -4.55
C SER A 265 8.58 32.30 -3.95
N ALA A 266 7.44 32.69 -4.53
CA ALA A 266 6.14 32.23 -4.07
C ALA A 266 5.35 31.66 -5.24
N VAL A 267 4.70 30.52 -5.00
CA VAL A 267 3.87 29.82 -5.97
C VAL A 267 2.49 29.59 -5.33
N PRO A 268 1.38 29.95 -6.00
CA PRO A 268 0.05 29.65 -5.51
C PRO A 268 -0.17 28.14 -5.52
N LEU A 269 -0.83 27.63 -4.48
CA LEU A 269 -1.29 26.25 -4.41
C LEU A 269 -2.75 26.23 -4.83
N SER A 270 -3.05 25.46 -5.88
CA SER A 270 -4.40 25.30 -6.39
C SER A 270 -4.76 23.83 -6.57
N THR A 271 -6.03 23.51 -6.39
CA THR A 271 -6.56 22.20 -6.76
C THR A 271 -6.58 22.02 -8.29
N PRO A 272 -6.73 20.79 -8.81
CA PRO A 272 -6.83 20.53 -10.25
C PRO A 272 -7.98 21.28 -10.96
N ASP A 273 -9.06 21.59 -10.24
CA ASP A 273 -10.20 22.40 -10.69
C ASP A 273 -9.94 23.92 -10.61
N GLY A 274 -8.72 24.34 -10.22
CA GLY A 274 -8.28 25.74 -10.26
C GLY A 274 -8.60 26.56 -9.00
N LYS A 275 -9.12 25.95 -7.93
CA LYS A 275 -9.40 26.64 -6.67
C LYS A 275 -8.11 26.92 -5.91
N CYS A 276 -7.83 28.18 -5.57
CA CYS A 276 -6.68 28.54 -4.72
C CYS A 276 -6.89 28.01 -3.30
N LEU A 277 -5.91 27.25 -2.80
CA LEU A 277 -5.83 26.73 -1.44
C LEU A 277 -4.93 27.60 -0.55
N GLY A 278 -3.96 28.30 -1.14
CA GLY A 278 -2.99 29.10 -0.42
C GLY A 278 -1.72 29.32 -1.24
N SER A 279 -0.58 29.44 -0.58
CA SER A 279 0.70 29.74 -1.22
C SER A 279 1.86 28.95 -0.60
N ALA A 280 2.76 28.48 -1.45
CA ALA A 280 4.05 27.92 -1.07
C ALA A 280 5.16 28.95 -1.31
N VAL A 281 5.98 29.19 -0.30
CA VAL A 281 7.10 30.13 -0.34
C VAL A 281 8.41 29.37 -0.14
N LEU A 282 9.27 29.43 -1.15
CA LEU A 282 10.63 28.90 -1.12
C LEU A 282 11.60 30.03 -0.89
N PHE A 283 12.48 29.92 0.10
CA PHE A 283 13.43 30.97 0.44
C PHE A 283 14.81 30.43 0.85
N GLN A 284 15.85 31.21 0.59
CA GLN A 284 17.25 30.85 0.86
C GLN A 284 18.03 32.09 1.34
N ASP A 285 18.95 31.89 2.27
CA ASP A 285 19.95 32.92 2.60
C ASP A 285 21.00 32.95 1.47
N ILE A 286 21.01 34.06 0.72
CA ILE A 286 21.90 34.31 -0.40
C ILE A 286 22.98 35.36 -0.09
N THR A 287 23.16 35.72 1.19
CA THR A 287 24.07 36.79 1.63
C THR A 287 25.51 36.60 1.11
N SER A 288 25.97 35.36 1.02
CA SER A 288 27.30 35.01 0.51
C SER A 288 27.45 35.15 -1.01
N PHE A 289 26.35 35.10 -1.77
CA PHE A 289 26.35 35.18 -3.23
C PHE A 289 26.30 36.61 -3.76
N VAL A 290 25.73 37.54 -2.98
CA VAL A 290 25.57 38.95 -3.37
C VAL A 290 26.82 39.80 -3.04
N LYS A 291 27.69 39.33 -2.13
CA LYS A 291 28.92 40.05 -1.72
C LYS A 291 30.13 39.88 -2.66
N LYS A 292 29.93 39.67 -3.96
CA LYS A 292 31.02 39.63 -4.97
C LYS A 292 30.93 40.78 -5.94
#